data_AF-A0A945DZ16-F1
#
_entry.id   AF-A0A945DZ16-F1
#
_cell.length_a   1.000
_cell.length_b   1.000
_cell.length_c   1.000
_cell.angle_alpha   90.00
_cell.angle_beta   90.00
_cell.angle_gamma   90.00
#
_symmetry.space_group_name_H-M   'P 1'
#
loop_
_entity.id
_entity.type
_entity.pdbx_description
1 polymer ?
#
loop_
_entity_poly.entity_id
_entity_poly.type
_entity_poly.pdbx_seq_one_letter_code
_entity_poly.pdbx_strand_id
1 'polypeptide(L)'
;MIDLTKNESKIRQNAKHCRERKIKLPTFGQMQNPETIPEKIKDDLKNVGLWETHPSNLFRISWKNEPVSEGGGFGGVNYIVIPPELSGVKAKIIALVGKWFPTGAHKVGATYGCLAPALST
;
A
#
# COMPACT_ATOMS: atom_id res chain seq x y z
N MET A 1 -9.88 0.38 28.58
CA MET A 1 -8.95 1.38 28.04
C MET A 1 -7.93 0.62 27.19
N ILE A 2 -7.57 1.10 25.99
CA ILE A 2 -6.61 0.41 25.11
C ILE A 2 -5.20 0.59 25.69
N ASP A 3 -4.44 -0.49 25.84
CA ASP A 3 -3.04 -0.47 26.26
C ASP A 3 -2.14 -0.14 25.05
N LEU A 4 -1.42 0.98 25.14
CA LEU A 4 -0.53 1.50 24.10
C LEU A 4 0.96 1.29 24.45
N THR A 5 1.25 0.49 25.47
CA THR A 5 2.61 0.22 25.92
C THR A 5 3.41 -0.50 24.82
N LYS A 6 4.58 0.05 24.47
CA LYS A 6 5.46 -0.56 23.47
C LYS A 6 6.30 -1.67 24.08
N ASN A 7 6.37 -2.81 23.40
CA ASN A 7 7.26 -3.91 23.76
C ASN A 7 8.55 -3.85 22.93
N GLU A 8 9.55 -3.12 23.43
CA GLU A 8 10.83 -2.89 22.76
C GLU A 8 11.59 -4.19 22.41
N SER A 9 11.49 -5.22 23.25
CA SER A 9 12.13 -6.51 23.00
C SER A 9 11.55 -7.19 21.75
N LYS A 10 10.21 -7.21 21.64
CA LYS A 10 9.51 -7.76 20.47
C LYS A 10 9.76 -6.92 19.22
N ILE A 11 9.76 -5.59 19.31
CA ILE A 11 10.07 -4.70 18.19
C ILE A 11 11.47 -5.01 17.62
N ARG A 12 12.49 -5.13 18.48
CA ARG A 12 13.85 -5.51 18.05
C ARG A 12 13.91 -6.89 17.41
N GLN A 13 13.20 -7.87 17.97
CA GLN A 13 13.12 -9.22 17.41
C GLN A 13 12.48 -9.21 16.00
N ASN A 14 11.37 -8.50 15.84
CA ASN A 14 10.68 -8.34 14.56
C ASN A 14 11.53 -7.60 13.53
N ALA A 15 12.22 -6.53 13.93
CA ALA A 15 13.15 -5.80 13.06
C ALA A 15 14.29 -6.71 12.58
N LYS A 16 14.84 -7.55 13.46
CA LYS A 16 15.85 -8.56 13.10
C LYS A 16 15.30 -9.56 12.08
N HIS A 17 14.11 -10.10 12.31
CA HIS A 17 13.43 -11.02 11.40
C HIS A 17 13.17 -10.41 10.01
N CYS A 18 12.70 -9.17 9.96
CA CYS A 18 12.50 -8.44 8.70
C CYS A 18 13.83 -8.28 7.96
N ARG A 19 14.91 -7.92 8.66
CA ARG A 19 16.25 -7.77 8.06
C ARG A 19 16.78 -9.09 7.50
N GLU A 20 16.67 -10.19 8.24
CA GLU A 20 17.10 -11.53 7.81
C GLU A 20 16.37 -11.98 6.53
N ARG A 21 15.07 -11.66 6.43
CA ARG A 21 14.25 -11.97 5.26
C ARG A 21 14.26 -10.89 4.17
N LYS A 22 15.07 -9.84 4.33
CA LYS A 22 15.16 -8.70 3.40
C LYS A 22 13.80 -8.00 3.16
N ILE A 23 12.91 -8.04 4.14
CA ILE A 23 11.60 -7.37 4.11
C ILE A 23 11.81 -5.89 4.37
N LYS A 24 11.36 -5.06 3.42
CA LYS A 24 11.31 -3.61 3.56
C LYS A 24 9.87 -3.17 3.72
N LEU A 25 9.67 -2.19 4.59
CA LEU A 25 8.37 -1.62 4.88
C LEU A 25 8.32 -0.19 4.31
N PRO A 26 7.25 0.21 3.60
CA PRO A 26 7.11 1.59 3.18
C PRO A 26 6.85 2.51 4.38
N THR A 27 7.36 3.73 4.31
CA THR A 27 6.92 4.80 5.22
C THR A 27 5.54 5.30 4.79
N PHE A 28 4.79 5.93 5.71
CA PHE A 28 3.53 6.58 5.34
C PHE A 28 3.72 7.67 4.28
N GLY A 29 4.84 8.38 4.33
CA GLY A 29 5.21 9.36 3.30
C GLY A 29 5.37 8.71 1.92
N GLN A 30 6.01 7.54 1.84
CA GLN A 30 6.15 6.79 0.59
C GLN A 30 4.81 6.23 0.08
N MET A 31 3.90 5.81 0.97
CA MET A 31 2.57 5.36 0.57
C MET A 31 1.73 6.50 -0.05
N GLN A 32 1.84 7.71 0.51
CA GLN A 32 1.22 8.91 0.00
C GLN A 32 1.87 9.39 -1.32
N ASN A 33 3.19 9.29 -1.38
CA ASN A 33 4.05 9.81 -2.45
C ASN A 33 4.95 8.69 -3.01
N PRO A 34 4.40 7.76 -3.83
CA PRO A 34 5.14 6.61 -4.35
C PRO A 34 6.35 6.98 -5.21
N GLU A 35 6.40 8.20 -5.73
CA GLU A 35 7.57 8.75 -6.43
C GLU A 35 8.83 8.75 -5.55
N THR A 36 8.67 8.87 -4.22
CA THR A 36 9.77 8.86 -3.23
C THR A 36 10.26 7.46 -2.87
N ILE A 37 9.62 6.40 -3.39
CA ILE A 37 10.07 5.02 -3.20
C ILE A 37 11.42 4.84 -3.93
N PRO A 38 12.43 4.21 -3.30
CA PRO A 38 13.70 3.94 -3.94
C PRO A 38 13.56 3.15 -5.25
N GLU A 39 14.32 3.51 -6.27
CA GLU A 39 14.20 2.93 -7.61
C GLU A 39 14.38 1.41 -7.60
N LYS A 40 15.31 0.90 -6.79
CA LYS A 40 15.50 -0.54 -6.57
C LYS A 40 14.19 -1.28 -6.23
N ILE A 41 13.32 -0.68 -5.42
CA ILE A 41 12.05 -1.30 -5.03
C ILE A 41 11.04 -1.22 -6.18
N LYS A 42 11.03 -0.11 -6.93
CA LYS A 42 10.19 0.02 -8.14
C LYS A 42 10.60 -0.97 -9.22
N ASP A 43 11.90 -1.21 -9.39
CA ASP A 43 12.43 -2.23 -10.29
C ASP A 43 12.06 -3.65 -9.83
N ASP A 44 12.16 -3.95 -8.52
CA ASP A 44 11.72 -5.23 -7.97
C ASP A 44 10.22 -5.47 -8.27
N LEU A 45 9.38 -4.43 -8.18
CA LEU A 45 7.94 -4.50 -8.45
C LEU A 45 7.59 -4.87 -9.90
N LYS A 46 8.47 -4.61 -10.87
CA LYS A 46 8.28 -4.98 -12.29
C LYS A 46 8.19 -6.49 -12.49
N ASN A 47 8.74 -7.26 -11.56
CA ASN A 47 8.76 -8.73 -11.60
C ASN A 47 7.80 -9.37 -10.59
N VAL A 48 6.88 -8.59 -10.01
CA VAL A 48 5.97 -9.04 -8.96
C VAL A 48 4.53 -8.80 -9.40
N GLY A 49 3.74 -9.86 -9.46
CA GLY A 49 2.30 -9.80 -9.69
C GLY A 49 1.58 -9.05 -8.55
N LEU A 50 0.52 -8.32 -8.90
CA LEU A 50 -0.24 -7.52 -7.93
C LEU A 50 -0.85 -8.38 -6.80
N TRP A 51 -1.18 -9.63 -7.10
CA TRP A 51 -1.88 -10.56 -6.19
C TRP A 51 -0.93 -11.44 -5.38
N GLU A 52 0.38 -11.36 -5.65
CA GLU A 52 1.37 -12.18 -4.98
C GLU A 52 1.62 -11.75 -3.54
N THR A 53 1.90 -12.72 -2.68
CA THR A 53 2.30 -12.51 -1.28
C THR A 53 3.79 -12.16 -1.17
N HIS A 54 4.24 -11.20 -1.99
CA HIS A 54 5.61 -10.71 -2.01
C HIS A 54 5.76 -9.44 -1.15
N PRO A 55 6.81 -9.29 -0.31
CA PRO A 55 7.00 -8.12 0.54
C PRO A 55 7.00 -6.77 -0.20
N SER A 56 7.50 -6.72 -1.43
CA SER A 56 7.48 -5.49 -2.25
C SER A 56 6.06 -4.97 -2.49
N ASN A 57 5.03 -5.83 -2.51
CA ASN A 57 3.65 -5.37 -2.67
C ASN A 57 3.16 -4.50 -1.50
N LEU A 58 3.83 -4.49 -0.34
CA LEU A 58 3.55 -3.50 0.72
C LEU A 58 3.71 -2.06 0.21
N PHE A 59 4.61 -1.80 -0.74
CA PHE A 59 4.78 -0.49 -1.36
C PHE A 59 3.64 -0.09 -2.31
N ARG A 60 2.81 -1.06 -2.73
CA ARG A 60 1.60 -0.84 -3.54
C ARG A 60 0.36 -0.58 -2.67
N ILE A 61 0.50 -0.25 -1.39
CA ILE A 61 -0.62 0.22 -0.56
C ILE A 61 -0.88 1.71 -0.87
N SER A 62 -1.36 1.99 -2.08
CA SER A 62 -1.61 3.33 -2.58
C SER A 62 -2.68 3.33 -3.67
N TRP A 63 -3.47 4.40 -3.76
CA TRP A 63 -4.44 4.58 -4.85
C TRP A 63 -3.79 4.88 -6.21
N LYS A 64 -2.49 5.12 -6.22
CA LYS A 64 -1.69 5.53 -7.38
C LYS A 64 -1.05 4.36 -8.14
N ASN A 65 -1.43 3.11 -7.88
CA ASN A 65 -0.84 1.98 -8.61
C ASN A 65 -1.20 2.03 -10.11
N GLU A 66 -0.28 1.63 -10.98
CA GLU A 66 -0.60 1.46 -12.38
C GLU A 66 -1.67 0.35 -12.55
N PRO A 67 -2.71 0.55 -13.39
CA PRO A 67 -3.86 -0.35 -13.49
C PRO A 67 -3.56 -1.61 -14.33
N VAL A 68 -2.53 -2.35 -13.95
CA VAL A 68 -2.09 -3.61 -14.57
C VAL A 68 -1.94 -4.70 -13.53
N SER A 69 -2.12 -5.97 -13.93
CA SER A 69 -2.06 -7.12 -13.01
C SER A 69 -0.64 -7.56 -12.67
N GLU A 70 0.34 -7.21 -13.49
CA GLU A 70 1.73 -7.65 -13.36
C GLU A 70 2.68 -6.52 -13.76
N GLY A 71 3.78 -6.40 -13.02
CA GLY A 71 4.87 -5.45 -13.32
C GLY A 71 4.55 -3.96 -13.21
N GLY A 72 3.35 -3.59 -12.78
CA GLY A 72 2.90 -2.19 -12.73
C GLY A 72 3.69 -1.30 -11.78
N GLY A 73 3.98 -0.08 -12.24
CA GLY A 73 4.57 0.98 -11.44
C GLY A 73 3.52 1.80 -10.69
N PHE A 74 3.68 3.12 -10.75
CA PHE A 74 2.80 4.10 -10.13
C PHE A 74 2.43 5.19 -11.13
N GLY A 75 1.26 5.80 -10.95
CA GLY A 75 0.73 6.88 -11.78
C GLY A 75 -0.25 7.77 -11.01
N GLY A 76 -1.31 8.22 -11.68
CA GLY A 76 -2.37 9.01 -11.06
C GLY A 76 -3.23 8.19 -10.10
N VAL A 77 -4.04 8.87 -9.29
CA VAL A 77 -5.05 8.21 -8.46
C VAL A 77 -6.04 7.47 -9.37
N ASN A 78 -6.29 6.19 -9.08
CA ASN A 78 -7.30 5.43 -9.80
C ASN A 78 -8.70 5.81 -9.31
N TYR A 79 -9.49 6.41 -10.19
CA TYR A 79 -10.89 6.75 -9.92
C TYR A 79 -11.73 6.69 -11.19
N ILE A 80 -13.04 6.59 -11.00
CA ILE A 80 -14.04 6.84 -12.04
C ILE A 80 -14.90 8.02 -11.63
N VAL A 81 -15.36 8.80 -12.59
CA VAL A 81 -16.36 9.85 -12.37
C VAL A 81 -17.71 9.26 -12.75
N ILE A 82 -18.65 9.26 -11.80
CA ILE A 82 -20.00 8.80 -12.08
C ILE A 82 -20.75 9.93 -12.79
N PRO A 83 -21.23 9.71 -14.02
CA PRO A 83 -21.86 10.75 -14.81
C PRO A 83 -23.27 11.08 -14.27
N PRO A 84 -23.76 12.33 -14.43
CA PRO A 84 -25.10 12.74 -13.99
C PRO A 84 -26.23 11.87 -14.54
N GLU A 85 -26.06 11.30 -15.73
CA GLU A 85 -27.01 10.39 -16.38
C GLU A 85 -27.21 9.10 -15.58
N LEU A 86 -26.21 8.68 -14.79
CA LEU A 86 -26.30 7.54 -13.88
C LEU A 86 -26.64 7.96 -12.45
N SER A 87 -26.11 9.10 -11.98
CA SER A 87 -26.29 9.52 -10.58
C SER A 87 -27.60 10.27 -10.31
N GLY A 88 -28.21 10.86 -11.33
CA GLY A 88 -29.41 11.70 -11.22
C GLY A 88 -29.18 13.05 -10.53
N VAL A 89 -27.93 13.41 -10.21
CA VAL A 89 -27.60 14.64 -9.46
C VAL A 89 -26.56 15.49 -10.19
N LYS A 90 -26.62 16.81 -9.97
CA LYS A 90 -25.62 17.76 -10.50
C LYS A 90 -24.24 17.66 -9.84
N ALA A 91 -24.17 17.04 -8.65
CA ALA A 91 -22.93 16.91 -7.90
C ALA A 91 -21.96 15.95 -8.62
N LYS A 92 -20.68 16.31 -8.70
CA LYS A 92 -19.63 15.45 -9.24
C LYS A 92 -19.31 14.34 -8.23
N ILE A 93 -19.63 13.10 -8.58
CA ILE A 93 -19.35 11.93 -7.73
C ILE A 93 -18.10 11.22 -8.27
N ILE A 94 -17.10 11.06 -7.41
CA ILE A 94 -15.85 10.35 -7.71
C ILE A 94 -15.85 9.04 -6.92
N ALA A 95 -15.70 7.91 -7.61
CA ALA A 95 -15.52 6.61 -6.98
C ALA A 95 -14.06 6.16 -7.13
N LEU A 96 -13.39 5.96 -6.00
CA LEU A 96 -12.01 5.46 -5.96
C LEU A 96 -11.97 3.96 -6.32
N VAL A 97 -10.99 3.57 -7.13
CA VAL A 97 -10.88 2.19 -7.64
C VAL A 97 -9.89 1.40 -6.78
N GLY A 98 -10.42 0.53 -5.93
CA GLY A 98 -9.61 -0.29 -4.99
C GLY A 98 -9.06 -1.58 -5.60
N LYS A 99 -9.44 -1.90 -6.85
CA LYS A 99 -9.06 -3.13 -7.56
C LYS A 99 -7.53 -3.28 -7.69
N TRP A 100 -6.82 -2.16 -7.84
CA TRP A 100 -5.39 -2.15 -8.13
C TRP A 100 -4.52 -2.18 -6.88
N PHE A 101 -5.08 -2.51 -5.71
CA PHE A 101 -4.31 -2.78 -4.50
C PHE A 101 -3.82 -4.23 -4.48
N PRO A 102 -2.75 -4.52 -3.72
CA PRO A 102 -2.36 -5.88 -3.39
C PRO A 102 -3.56 -6.69 -2.91
N THR A 103 -3.63 -7.95 -3.35
CA THR A 103 -4.73 -8.88 -3.02
C THR A 103 -6.14 -8.37 -3.35
N GLY A 104 -6.27 -7.26 -4.10
CA GLY A 104 -7.54 -6.64 -4.51
C GLY A 104 -8.30 -5.93 -3.40
N ALA A 105 -7.67 -5.75 -2.23
CA ALA A 105 -8.34 -5.22 -1.04
C ALA A 105 -7.67 -3.92 -0.57
N HIS A 106 -8.33 -2.78 -0.80
CA HIS A 106 -7.82 -1.48 -0.36
C HIS A 106 -7.79 -1.30 1.17
N LYS A 107 -8.50 -2.14 1.93
CA LYS A 107 -8.51 -2.10 3.41
C LYS A 107 -7.18 -2.53 4.04
N VAL A 108 -6.23 -3.04 3.25
CA VAL A 108 -4.87 -3.37 3.70
C VAL A 108 -4.15 -2.18 4.35
N GLY A 109 -4.43 -0.95 3.92
CA GLY A 109 -3.81 0.26 4.50
C GLY A 109 -4.20 0.51 5.96
N ALA A 110 -5.45 0.25 6.34
CA ALA A 110 -5.90 0.40 7.72
C ALA A 110 -5.18 -0.61 8.65
N THR A 111 -5.07 -1.86 8.20
CA THR A 111 -4.33 -2.90 8.93
C THR A 111 -2.84 -2.56 9.02
N TYR A 112 -2.24 -2.13 7.92
CA TYR A 112 -0.82 -1.75 7.89
C TYR A 112 -0.53 -0.58 8.84
N GLY A 113 -1.39 0.44 8.87
CA GLY A 113 -1.25 1.60 9.76
C GLY A 113 -1.25 1.24 11.24
N CYS A 114 -2.01 0.22 11.65
CA CYS A 114 -1.96 -0.29 13.02
C CYS A 114 -0.74 -1.18 13.28
N LEU A 115 -0.31 -1.96 12.29
CA LEU A 115 0.77 -2.94 12.44
C LEU A 115 2.15 -2.28 12.43
N ALA A 116 2.45 -1.45 11.43
CA ALA A 116 3.80 -0.94 11.17
C ALA A 116 4.44 -0.22 12.37
N PRO A 117 3.73 0.65 13.13
CA PRO A 117 4.30 1.33 14.29
C PRO A 117 4.64 0.41 15.47
N ALA A 118 4.06 -0.79 15.54
CA ALA A 118 4.32 -1.78 16.58
C ALA A 118 5.22 -2.93 16.11
N LEU A 119 5.46 -3.04 14.81
CA LEU A 119 6.19 -4.15 14.20
C LEU A 119 7.69 -3.92 14.24
N SER A 120 8.18 -2.82 13.66
CA SER A 120 9.60 -2.48 13.63
C SER A 120 9.73 -0.96 13.55
N THR A 121 9.89 -0.30 14.70
CA THR A 121 10.34 1.10 14.73
C THR A 121 11.85 1.15 14.71
#